data_AF-A0A4Y3KIL8-F1
#
_entry.id   AF-A0A4Y3KIL8-F1
#
_cell.length_a   1.000
_cell.length_b   1.000
_cell.length_c   1.000
_cell.angle_alpha   90.00
_cell.angle_beta   90.00
_cell.angle_gamma   90.00
#
_symmetry.space_group_name_H-M   'P 1'
#
loop_
_entity.id
_entity.type
_entity.pdbx_description
1 polymer ?
#
loop_
_entity_poly.entity_id
_entity_poly.type
_entity_poly.pdbx_seq_one_letter_code
_entity_poly.pdbx_strand_id
1 'polypeptide(L)'
;MTDALSLLPTELVLPRLVRRCDTATADWAGMLRDGVLLPVTESVAVVGPEPPSPDDRARALVTALPRHGVLGRDSAAWVHTGTRPPARACVLVPVGVRRPAPRPDRTCAEAVFGPSDVVLVAGTAVTTPERTAEDVARWLAPDDAVARLVDLAAHGLDLATVRRRLTALAGRRHVRRAHAVLEAALERDGAQGDLARLSAARPPDANP
;
A
#
# COMPACT_ATOMS: atom_id res chain seq x y z
N MET A 1 40.10 -37.91 1.49
CA MET A 1 39.18 -37.69 0.36
C MET A 1 38.25 -36.57 0.76
N THR A 2 38.53 -35.36 0.29
CA THR A 2 37.72 -34.16 0.55
C THR A 2 36.35 -34.36 -0.08
N ASP A 3 35.30 -34.30 0.72
CA ASP A 3 33.93 -34.50 0.29
C ASP A 3 33.56 -33.41 -0.74
N ALA A 4 33.32 -33.82 -1.98
CA ALA A 4 32.99 -32.92 -3.08
C ALA A 4 31.69 -32.12 -2.81
N LEU A 5 30.87 -32.58 -1.86
CA LEU A 5 29.68 -31.88 -1.41
C LEU A 5 29.99 -30.65 -0.53
N SER A 6 31.20 -30.52 0.03
CA SER A 6 31.62 -29.34 0.82
C SER A 6 31.94 -28.11 -0.05
N LEU A 7 31.98 -28.27 -1.38
CA LEU A 7 32.14 -27.18 -2.35
C LEU A 7 30.80 -26.76 -2.98
N LEU A 8 29.70 -27.42 -2.62
CA LEU A 8 28.38 -26.91 -2.99
C LEU A 8 28.19 -25.57 -2.27
N PRO A 9 27.77 -24.51 -2.97
CA PRO A 9 27.50 -23.25 -2.32
C PRO A 9 26.50 -23.48 -1.19
N THR A 10 26.90 -23.16 0.04
CA THR A 10 25.96 -23.10 1.17
C THR A 10 24.82 -22.19 0.75
N GLU A 11 23.60 -22.71 0.76
CA GLU A 11 22.42 -21.94 0.43
C GLU A 11 22.36 -20.74 1.38
N LEU A 12 22.61 -19.55 0.84
CA LEU A 12 22.53 -18.31 1.57
C LEU A 12 21.05 -18.02 1.81
N VAL A 13 20.54 -18.42 2.99
CA VAL A 13 19.20 -18.08 3.42
C VAL A 13 19.18 -16.60 3.79
N LEU A 14 18.92 -15.74 2.81
CA LEU A 14 18.70 -14.32 3.05
C LEU A 14 17.35 -14.12 3.73
N PRO A 15 17.23 -13.17 4.67
CA PRO A 15 15.94 -12.78 5.20
C PRO A 15 15.05 -12.26 4.06
N ARG A 16 13.74 -12.57 4.10
CA ARG A 16 12.79 -12.12 3.07
C ARG A 16 12.85 -10.61 2.83
N LEU A 17 13.10 -9.80 3.87
CA LEU A 17 13.29 -8.35 3.77
C LEU A 17 14.76 -7.98 3.98
N VAL A 18 15.29 -7.21 3.04
CA VAL A 18 16.65 -6.65 3.09
C VAL A 18 16.54 -5.13 3.12
N ARG A 19 17.25 -4.49 4.05
CA ARG A 19 17.33 -3.03 4.12
C ARG A 19 18.62 -2.54 3.50
N ARG A 20 18.54 -1.40 2.81
CA ARG A 20 19.70 -0.76 2.19
C ARG A 20 20.79 -0.40 3.19
N CYS A 21 20.44 -0.07 4.44
CA CYS A 21 21.42 0.26 5.48
C CYS A 21 22.23 -0.95 5.96
N ASP A 22 21.75 -2.17 5.71
CA ASP A 22 22.37 -3.41 6.17
C ASP A 22 23.26 -4.03 5.07
N THR A 23 23.37 -3.36 3.91
CA THR A 23 24.08 -3.85 2.71
C THR A 23 25.05 -2.77 2.20
N ALA A 24 26.20 -3.17 1.64
CA ALA A 24 27.05 -2.23 0.92
C ALA A 24 26.32 -1.68 -0.33
N THR A 25 26.58 -0.41 -0.67
CA THR A 25 25.89 0.29 -1.78
C THR A 25 26.03 -0.44 -3.12
N ALA A 26 27.22 -0.98 -3.42
CA ALA A 26 27.48 -1.70 -4.66
C ALA A 26 26.69 -3.02 -4.74
N ASP A 27 26.65 -3.78 -3.63
CA ASP A 27 25.94 -5.04 -3.55
C ASP A 27 24.43 -4.85 -3.67
N TRP A 28 23.87 -3.83 -3.01
CA TRP A 28 22.46 -3.46 -3.15
C TRP A 28 22.09 -3.18 -4.62
N ALA A 29 22.90 -2.37 -5.31
CA ALA A 29 22.66 -2.02 -6.70
C ALA A 29 22.84 -3.23 -7.64
N GLY A 30 23.82 -4.09 -7.37
CA GLY A 30 24.04 -5.34 -8.09
C GLY A 30 22.85 -6.29 -7.95
N MET A 31 22.44 -6.58 -6.71
CA MET A 31 21.33 -7.48 -6.43
C MET A 31 19.99 -7.00 -7.01
N LEU A 32 19.72 -5.69 -7.02
CA LEU A 32 18.53 -5.14 -7.70
C LEU A 32 18.61 -5.33 -9.22
N ARG A 33 19.79 -5.08 -9.81
CA ARG A 33 20.00 -5.24 -11.26
C ARG A 33 19.85 -6.69 -11.69
N ASP A 34 20.36 -7.61 -10.88
CA ASP A 34 20.37 -9.04 -11.17
C ASP A 34 19.02 -9.71 -10.83
N GLY A 35 18.05 -8.96 -10.28
CA GLY A 35 16.73 -9.48 -9.91
C GLY A 35 16.71 -10.35 -8.65
N VAL A 36 17.81 -10.40 -7.91
CA VAL A 36 17.89 -11.08 -6.60
C VAL A 36 17.03 -10.35 -5.56
N LEU A 37 17.02 -9.01 -5.65
CA LEU A 37 16.16 -8.14 -4.86
C LEU A 37 15.10 -7.48 -5.72
N LEU A 38 13.87 -7.47 -5.23
CA LEU A 38 12.77 -6.68 -5.78
C LEU A 38 12.47 -5.49 -4.85
N PRO A 39 12.41 -4.26 -5.37
CA PRO A 39 12.21 -3.09 -4.53
C PRO A 39 10.82 -3.07 -3.91
N VAL A 40 10.76 -2.78 -2.61
CA VAL A 40 9.51 -2.49 -1.88
C VAL A 40 9.38 -0.99 -1.69
N THR A 41 10.43 -0.36 -1.15
CA THR A 41 10.59 1.09 -1.06
C THR A 41 11.98 1.48 -1.55
N GLU A 42 12.31 2.77 -1.53
CA GLU A 42 13.66 3.30 -1.80
C GLU A 42 14.78 2.61 -0.99
N SER A 43 14.46 2.13 0.22
CA SER A 43 15.44 1.62 1.20
C SER A 43 15.17 0.19 1.67
N VAL A 44 14.14 -0.47 1.14
CA VAL A 44 13.74 -1.81 1.53
C VAL A 44 13.39 -2.61 0.29
N ALA A 45 13.91 -3.83 0.20
CA ALA A 45 13.66 -4.76 -0.88
C ALA A 45 13.31 -6.13 -0.31
N VAL A 46 12.72 -6.97 -1.15
CA VAL A 46 12.47 -8.36 -0.83
C VAL A 46 13.33 -9.28 -1.67
N VAL A 47 13.72 -10.42 -1.09
CA VAL A 47 14.51 -11.45 -1.77
C VAL A 47 13.59 -12.39 -2.54
N GLY A 48 13.94 -12.68 -3.79
CA GLY A 48 13.25 -13.65 -4.63
C GLY A 48 12.41 -13.01 -5.74
N PRO A 49 11.91 -13.82 -6.68
CA PRO A 49 11.24 -13.36 -7.90
C PRO A 49 9.79 -12.92 -7.67
N GLU A 50 9.18 -13.24 -6.52
CA GLU A 50 7.78 -12.91 -6.25
C GLU A 50 7.62 -11.42 -5.89
N PRO A 51 6.69 -10.71 -6.54
CA PRO A 51 6.37 -9.33 -6.21
C PRO A 51 6.09 -9.14 -4.71
N PRO A 52 6.40 -7.97 -4.13
CA PRO A 52 6.16 -7.71 -2.71
C PRO A 52 4.70 -7.94 -2.33
N SER A 53 4.45 -8.78 -1.33
CA SER A 53 3.12 -9.02 -0.78
C SER A 53 2.63 -7.85 0.10
N PRO A 54 1.34 -7.78 0.46
CA PRO A 54 0.87 -6.85 1.49
C PRO A 54 1.68 -6.94 2.80
N ASP A 55 2.06 -8.15 3.21
CA ASP A 55 2.87 -8.41 4.39
C ASP A 55 4.26 -7.77 4.29
N ASP A 56 4.92 -7.91 3.13
CA ASP A 56 6.21 -7.28 2.87
C ASP A 56 6.12 -5.75 2.92
N ARG A 57 5.08 -5.17 2.30
CA ARG A 57 4.84 -3.73 2.30
C ARG A 57 4.56 -3.17 3.70
N ALA A 58 3.75 -3.88 4.49
CA ALA A 58 3.46 -3.50 5.86
C ALA A 58 4.72 -3.52 6.74
N ARG A 59 5.53 -4.59 6.63
CA ARG A 59 6.81 -4.72 7.34
C ARG A 59 7.86 -3.70 6.89
N ALA A 60 7.85 -3.29 5.62
CA ALA A 60 8.75 -2.27 5.12
C ALA A 60 8.57 -0.91 5.83
N LEU A 61 7.33 -0.60 6.25
CA LEU A 61 7.00 0.67 6.95
C LEU A 61 6.96 0.56 8.49
N VAL A 62 7.10 -0.64 9.07
CA VAL A 62 6.88 -0.86 10.51
C VAL A 62 7.79 0.00 11.40
N THR A 63 9.03 0.27 10.96
CA THR A 63 10.01 1.08 11.70
C THR A 63 9.61 2.55 11.83
N ALA A 64 8.68 3.01 11.00
CA ALA A 64 8.12 4.35 11.08
C ALA A 64 7.02 4.47 12.14
N LEU A 65 6.44 3.36 12.62
CA LEU A 65 5.29 3.40 13.53
C LEU A 65 5.71 3.69 14.99
N PRO A 66 5.05 4.64 15.66
CA PRO A 66 5.08 4.75 17.12
C PRO A 66 4.20 3.65 17.76
N ARG A 67 4.28 3.46 19.08
CA ARG A 67 3.57 2.43 19.86
C ARG A 67 2.06 2.29 19.56
N HIS A 68 1.38 3.40 19.24
CA HIS A 68 -0.06 3.43 18.95
C HIS A 68 -0.36 3.89 17.51
N GLY A 69 0.65 3.84 16.63
CA GLY A 69 0.49 4.24 15.24
C GLY A 69 -0.23 3.17 14.45
N VAL A 70 -1.05 3.62 13.51
CA VAL A 70 -1.71 2.80 12.50
C VAL A 70 -1.31 3.36 11.13
N LEU A 71 -0.89 2.52 10.20
CA LEU A 71 -0.71 2.95 8.81
C LEU A 71 -2.07 3.31 8.23
N GLY A 72 -2.19 4.50 7.65
CA GLY A 72 -3.43 4.98 7.05
C GLY A 72 -3.21 5.65 5.71
N ARG A 73 -4.31 6.13 5.10
CA ARG A 73 -4.30 6.93 3.86
C ARG A 73 -3.48 6.28 2.75
N ASP A 74 -2.55 7.02 2.13
CA ASP A 74 -1.72 6.58 1.01
C ASP A 74 -0.86 5.36 1.36
N SER A 75 -0.34 5.28 2.59
CA SER A 75 0.46 4.14 3.05
C SER A 75 -0.39 2.88 3.23
N ALA A 76 -1.57 2.99 3.83
CA ALA A 76 -2.49 1.84 3.90
C ALA A 76 -2.98 1.42 2.53
N ALA A 77 -3.31 2.38 1.64
CA ALA A 77 -3.73 2.08 0.28
C ALA A 77 -2.65 1.28 -0.45
N TRP A 78 -1.40 1.72 -0.38
CA TRP A 78 -0.27 0.97 -0.96
C TRP A 78 -0.04 -0.38 -0.29
N VAL A 79 -0.20 -0.53 1.03
CA VAL A 79 -0.15 -1.84 1.68
C VAL A 79 -1.20 -2.78 1.10
N HIS A 80 -2.43 -2.32 0.87
CA HIS A 80 -3.51 -3.15 0.31
C HIS A 80 -3.31 -3.48 -1.17
N THR A 81 -2.88 -2.52 -1.99
CA THR A 81 -2.90 -2.65 -3.46
C THR A 81 -1.53 -2.88 -4.08
N GLY A 82 -0.44 -2.53 -3.40
CA GLY A 82 0.91 -2.52 -3.96
C GLY A 82 1.15 -1.43 -5.00
N THR A 83 0.14 -0.61 -5.31
CA THR A 83 0.22 0.45 -6.32
C THR A 83 0.69 1.75 -5.69
N ARG A 84 1.48 2.53 -6.43
CA ARG A 84 1.90 3.90 -6.07
C ARG A 84 2.52 3.94 -4.65
N PRO A 85 3.79 3.56 -4.45
CA PRO A 85 4.41 3.59 -3.12
C PRO A 85 4.39 5.00 -2.51
N PRO A 86 4.18 5.14 -1.19
CA PRO A 86 4.20 6.44 -0.53
C PRO A 86 5.63 6.95 -0.39
N ALA A 87 5.84 8.26 -0.52
CA ALA A 87 7.16 8.86 -0.29
C ALA A 87 7.61 8.78 1.19
N ARG A 88 6.64 8.80 2.12
CA ARG A 88 6.84 8.69 3.57
C ARG A 88 5.69 7.91 4.16
N ALA A 89 5.92 7.16 5.24
CA ALA A 89 4.85 6.47 5.94
C ALA A 89 3.81 7.48 6.48
N CYS A 90 2.54 7.31 6.15
CA CYS A 90 1.44 8.06 6.75
C CYS A 90 0.89 7.28 7.92
N VAL A 91 1.11 7.86 9.11
CA VAL A 91 0.74 7.26 10.39
C VAL A 91 -0.42 8.03 10.99
N LEU A 92 -1.50 7.32 11.27
CA LEU A 92 -2.60 7.80 12.08
C LEU A 92 -2.34 7.43 13.54
N VAL A 93 -2.55 8.38 14.44
CA VAL A 93 -2.51 8.14 15.89
C VAL A 93 -3.89 8.48 16.49
N PRO A 94 -4.33 7.77 17.54
CA PRO A 94 -5.59 8.09 18.21
C PRO A 94 -5.57 9.52 18.75
N VAL A 95 -6.71 10.19 18.77
CA VAL A 95 -6.86 11.48 19.46
C VAL A 95 -6.55 11.33 20.96
N GLY A 96 -5.99 12.38 21.57
CA GLY A 96 -5.71 12.40 23.01
C GLY A 96 -4.44 11.65 23.44
N VAL A 97 -3.68 11.07 22.50
CA VAL A 97 -2.34 10.55 22.79
C VAL A 97 -1.28 11.62 22.49
N ARG A 98 -0.15 11.56 23.19
CA ARG A 98 0.98 12.46 22.91
C ARG A 98 1.43 12.29 21.46
N ARG A 99 1.46 13.40 20.71
CA ARG A 99 1.94 13.41 19.33
C ARG A 99 3.37 12.88 19.26
N PRO A 100 3.67 11.89 18.40
CA PRO A 100 5.02 11.41 18.19
C PRO A 100 5.94 12.55 17.72
N ALA A 101 7.22 12.46 18.10
CA ALA A 101 8.23 13.37 17.56
C ALA A 101 8.27 13.28 16.01
N PRO A 102 8.42 14.41 15.30
CA PRO A 102 8.61 14.41 13.86
C PRO A 102 9.80 13.55 13.44
N ARG A 103 9.67 12.82 12.33
CA ARG A 103 10.77 12.09 11.70
C ARG A 103 10.67 12.22 10.17
N PRO A 104 11.78 12.20 9.43
CA PRO A 104 11.77 12.40 7.98
C PRO A 104 11.08 11.25 7.21
N ASP A 105 11.06 10.05 7.77
CA ASP A 105 10.50 8.83 7.18
C ASP A 105 8.98 8.71 7.34
N ARG A 106 8.32 9.63 8.05
CA ARG A 106 6.88 9.58 8.31
C ARG A 106 6.19 10.92 8.39
N THR A 107 4.89 10.90 8.17
CA THR A 107 3.95 11.96 8.55
C THR A 107 2.99 11.41 9.59
N CYS A 108 2.57 12.25 10.54
CA CYS A 108 1.63 11.84 11.59
C CYS A 108 0.41 12.76 11.61
N ALA A 109 -0.78 12.16 11.63
CA ALA A 109 -2.06 12.84 11.81
C ALA A 109 -2.87 12.17 12.92
N GLU A 110 -3.63 12.96 13.66
CA GLU A 110 -4.59 12.43 14.62
C GLU A 110 -5.87 12.01 13.90
N ALA A 111 -6.45 10.89 14.34
CA ALA A 111 -7.71 10.39 13.84
C ALA A 111 -8.50 9.68 14.93
N VAL A 112 -9.82 9.69 14.77
CA VAL A 112 -10.74 8.86 15.55
C VAL A 112 -10.98 7.59 14.72
N PHE A 113 -10.70 6.43 15.29
CA PHE A 113 -10.97 5.13 14.70
C PHE A 113 -11.27 4.11 15.80
N GLY A 114 -12.20 3.20 15.52
CA GLY A 114 -12.50 2.08 16.40
C GLY A 114 -11.71 0.82 16.03
N PRO A 115 -11.81 -0.26 16.83
CA PRO A 115 -11.16 -1.54 16.50
C PRO A 115 -11.56 -2.09 15.13
N SER A 116 -12.78 -1.84 14.66
CA SER A 116 -13.28 -2.28 13.35
C SER A 116 -12.68 -1.54 12.16
N ASP A 117 -12.01 -0.41 12.39
CA ASP A 117 -11.36 0.39 11.35
C ASP A 117 -9.91 -0.05 11.13
N VAL A 118 -9.41 -1.03 11.89
CA VAL A 118 -8.01 -1.48 11.90
C VAL A 118 -7.92 -2.97 11.67
N VAL A 119 -6.96 -3.39 10.85
CA VAL A 119 -6.56 -4.77 10.63
C VAL A 119 -5.06 -4.93 10.90
N LEU A 120 -4.64 -6.13 11.27
CA LEU A 120 -3.22 -6.47 11.39
C LEU A 120 -2.75 -7.14 10.10
N VAL A 121 -1.76 -6.53 9.43
CA VAL A 121 -1.09 -7.09 8.26
C VAL A 121 0.34 -7.40 8.67
N ALA A 122 0.72 -8.69 8.71
CA ALA A 122 1.99 -9.15 9.28
C ALA A 122 2.32 -8.58 10.68
N GLY A 123 1.31 -8.39 11.54
CA GLY A 123 1.44 -7.81 12.89
C GLY A 123 1.51 -6.28 12.93
N THR A 124 1.49 -5.61 11.77
CA THR A 124 1.47 -4.16 11.65
C THR A 124 0.02 -3.67 11.61
N ALA A 125 -0.31 -2.66 12.43
CA ALA A 125 -1.64 -2.05 12.41
C ALA A 125 -1.83 -1.18 11.15
N VAL A 126 -2.86 -1.48 10.37
CA VAL A 126 -3.22 -0.80 9.12
C VAL A 126 -4.71 -0.51 9.13
N THR A 127 -5.17 0.61 8.58
CA THR A 127 -6.61 0.83 8.40
C THR A 127 -7.21 -0.21 7.46
N THR A 128 -8.43 -0.66 7.72
CA THR A 128 -9.15 -1.56 6.78
C THR A 128 -9.31 -0.91 5.40
N PRO A 129 -9.54 -1.67 4.32
CA PRO A 129 -9.73 -1.10 2.99
C PRO A 129 -10.83 -0.02 2.94
N GLU A 130 -11.97 -0.23 3.60
CA GLU A 130 -13.09 0.71 3.64
C GLU A 130 -12.73 1.99 4.39
N ARG A 131 -12.03 1.85 5.53
CA ARG A 131 -11.56 3.00 6.30
C ARG A 131 -10.49 3.77 5.52
N THR A 132 -9.59 3.05 4.86
CA THR A 132 -8.53 3.62 4.02
C THR A 132 -9.14 4.45 2.90
N ALA A 133 -10.15 3.93 2.20
CA ALA A 133 -10.86 4.64 1.14
C ALA A 133 -11.57 5.90 1.65
N GLU A 134 -12.23 5.83 2.80
CA GLU A 134 -12.84 6.99 3.45
C GLU A 134 -11.79 8.08 3.74
N ASP A 135 -10.67 7.70 4.34
CA ASP A 135 -9.59 8.64 4.67
C ASP A 135 -8.91 9.19 3.42
N VAL A 136 -8.71 8.37 2.38
CA VAL A 136 -8.19 8.79 1.08
C VAL A 136 -9.09 9.85 0.45
N ALA A 137 -10.40 9.57 0.33
CA ALA A 137 -11.36 10.50 -0.26
C ALA A 137 -11.43 11.82 0.50
N ARG A 138 -11.29 11.78 1.83
CA ARG A 138 -11.39 12.96 2.70
C ARG A 138 -10.10 13.77 2.79
N TRP A 139 -8.92 13.18 2.63
CA TRP A 139 -7.67 13.84 3.03
C TRP A 139 -6.62 13.99 1.94
N LEU A 140 -6.60 13.15 0.92
CA LEU A 140 -5.65 13.29 -0.19
C LEU A 140 -6.03 14.46 -1.12
N ALA A 141 -5.11 14.81 -2.02
CA ALA A 141 -5.43 15.67 -3.16
C ALA A 141 -6.43 14.94 -4.08
N PRO A 142 -7.38 15.65 -4.72
CA PRO A 142 -8.47 15.02 -5.47
C PRO A 142 -8.02 13.98 -6.49
N ASP A 143 -7.06 14.31 -7.36
CA ASP A 143 -6.60 13.42 -8.42
C ASP A 143 -5.90 12.17 -7.87
N ASP A 144 -5.05 12.35 -6.85
CA ASP A 144 -4.42 11.23 -6.14
C ASP A 144 -5.49 10.35 -5.49
N ALA A 145 -6.50 10.96 -4.86
CA ALA A 145 -7.55 10.23 -4.18
C ALA A 145 -8.40 9.40 -5.15
N VAL A 146 -8.77 9.96 -6.30
CA VAL A 146 -9.48 9.23 -7.37
C VAL A 146 -8.66 8.01 -7.81
N ALA A 147 -7.38 8.22 -8.13
CA ALA A 147 -6.50 7.14 -8.57
C ALA A 147 -6.36 6.01 -7.54
N ARG A 148 -6.29 6.36 -6.25
CA ARG A 148 -6.20 5.39 -5.14
C ARG A 148 -7.50 4.62 -4.93
N LEU A 149 -8.65 5.29 -5.04
CA LEU A 149 -9.95 4.63 -4.91
C LEU A 149 -10.17 3.62 -6.03
N VAL A 150 -9.78 3.97 -7.26
CA VAL A 150 -9.79 3.05 -8.40
C VAL A 150 -8.88 1.84 -8.15
N ASP A 151 -7.65 2.05 -7.65
CA ASP A 151 -6.77 0.93 -7.32
C ASP A 151 -7.37 0.00 -6.25
N LEU A 152 -7.97 0.58 -5.21
CA LEU A 152 -8.62 -0.18 -4.14
C LEU A 152 -9.81 -0.97 -4.69
N ALA A 153 -10.61 -0.38 -5.59
CA ALA A 153 -11.72 -1.06 -6.26
C ALA A 153 -11.24 -2.24 -7.11
N ALA A 154 -10.17 -2.05 -7.87
CA ALA A 154 -9.52 -3.13 -8.63
C ALA A 154 -8.99 -4.27 -7.74
N HIS A 155 -8.79 -4.01 -6.44
CA HIS A 155 -8.42 -5.00 -5.42
C HIS A 155 -9.62 -5.48 -4.58
N GLY A 156 -10.86 -5.30 -5.07
CA GLY A 156 -12.07 -5.87 -4.48
C GLY A 156 -12.81 -4.97 -3.49
N LEU A 157 -12.42 -3.70 -3.32
CA LEU A 157 -13.19 -2.77 -2.51
C LEU A 157 -14.50 -2.35 -3.22
N ASP A 158 -15.63 -2.50 -2.55
CA ASP A 158 -16.92 -1.96 -3.03
C ASP A 158 -17.02 -0.44 -2.76
N LEU A 159 -16.92 0.37 -3.82
CA LEU A 159 -17.08 1.82 -3.74
C LEU A 159 -18.48 2.25 -3.27
N ALA A 160 -19.53 1.44 -3.47
CA ALA A 160 -20.85 1.74 -2.93
C ALA A 160 -20.87 1.65 -1.39
N THR A 161 -20.08 0.74 -0.80
CA THR A 161 -19.86 0.68 0.65
C THR A 161 -19.17 1.93 1.16
N VAL A 162 -18.15 2.43 0.45
CA VAL A 162 -17.47 3.70 0.77
C VAL A 162 -18.46 4.86 0.75
N ARG A 163 -19.35 4.90 -0.26
CA ARG A 163 -20.40 5.94 -0.35
C ARG A 163 -21.29 5.98 0.88
N ARG A 164 -21.79 4.81 1.34
CA ARG A 164 -22.62 4.71 2.54
C ARG A 164 -21.90 5.21 3.79
N ARG A 165 -20.60 4.89 3.93
CA ARG A 165 -19.77 5.39 5.04
C ARG A 165 -19.62 6.90 5.01
N LEU A 166 -19.36 7.50 3.84
CA LEU A 166 -19.26 8.96 3.71
C LEU A 166 -20.58 9.66 4.04
N THR A 167 -21.72 9.10 3.61
CA THR A 167 -23.04 9.64 3.95
C THR A 167 -23.28 9.67 5.46
N ALA A 168 -22.85 8.62 6.19
CA ALA A 168 -22.94 8.58 7.65
C ALA A 168 -22.07 9.64 8.36
N LEU A 169 -21.15 10.28 7.64
CA LEU A 169 -20.26 11.33 8.13
C LEU A 169 -20.71 12.72 7.67
N ALA A 170 -21.97 12.89 7.26
CA ALA A 170 -22.50 14.19 6.84
C ALA A 170 -22.14 15.32 7.83
N GLY A 171 -21.71 16.46 7.28
CA GLY A 171 -21.26 17.62 8.06
C GLY A 171 -19.85 17.52 8.63
N ARG A 172 -19.17 16.36 8.55
CA ARG A 172 -17.76 16.24 8.97
C ARG A 172 -16.81 16.86 7.95
N ARG A 173 -15.59 17.15 8.42
CA ARG A 173 -14.54 17.79 7.63
C ARG A 173 -14.28 17.02 6.33
N HIS A 174 -14.27 17.79 5.24
CA HIS A 174 -13.98 17.37 3.86
C HIS A 174 -14.95 16.35 3.23
N VAL A 175 -16.09 16.03 3.86
CA VAL A 175 -17.01 15.00 3.33
C VAL A 175 -17.67 15.41 2.01
N ARG A 176 -18.02 16.70 1.83
CA ARG A 176 -18.52 17.20 0.53
C ARG A 176 -17.52 16.96 -0.61
N ARG A 177 -16.24 17.23 -0.36
CA ARG A 177 -15.15 16.95 -1.31
C ARG A 177 -14.98 15.45 -1.53
N ALA A 178 -15.06 14.65 -0.47
CA ALA A 178 -14.93 13.20 -0.53
C ALA A 178 -16.00 12.56 -1.42
N HIS A 179 -17.25 13.08 -1.39
CA HIS A 179 -18.28 12.64 -2.32
C HIS A 179 -17.92 12.96 -3.77
N ALA A 180 -17.48 14.18 -4.07
CA ALA A 180 -17.07 14.53 -5.44
C ALA A 180 -15.92 13.65 -5.95
N VAL A 181 -14.94 13.35 -5.10
CA VAL A 181 -13.84 12.42 -5.41
C VAL A 181 -14.34 11.00 -5.65
N LEU A 182 -15.29 10.52 -4.82
CA LEU A 182 -15.84 9.18 -4.97
C LEU A 182 -16.66 9.02 -6.26
N GLU A 183 -17.47 10.01 -6.63
CA GLU A 183 -18.22 9.97 -7.88
C GLU A 183 -17.27 9.95 -9.09
N ALA A 184 -16.20 10.76 -9.08
CA ALA A 184 -15.18 10.72 -10.14
C ALA A 184 -14.45 9.36 -10.20
N ALA A 185 -14.24 8.69 -9.06
CA ALA A 185 -13.67 7.35 -9.03
C ALA A 185 -14.63 6.29 -9.59
N LEU A 186 -15.93 6.38 -9.27
CA LEU A 186 -16.97 5.49 -9.82
C LEU A 186 -17.08 5.62 -11.34
N GLU A 187 -17.06 6.86 -11.86
CA GLU A 187 -17.06 7.12 -13.31
C GLU A 187 -15.84 6.49 -14.00
N ARG A 188 -14.65 6.63 -13.39
CA ARG A 188 -13.40 6.10 -13.94
C ARG A 188 -13.32 4.58 -13.88
N ASP A 189 -13.75 3.97 -12.78
CA ASP A 189 -13.81 2.51 -12.60
C ASP A 189 -14.79 1.89 -13.61
N GLY A 190 -15.98 2.48 -13.78
CA GLY A 190 -16.95 2.07 -14.79
C GLY A 190 -16.38 2.11 -16.22
N ALA A 191 -15.70 3.21 -16.58
CA ALA A 191 -15.06 3.34 -17.88
C ALA A 191 -13.95 2.28 -18.11
N GLN A 192 -13.16 1.94 -17.08
CA GLN A 192 -12.16 0.89 -17.17
C GLN A 192 -12.79 -0.50 -17.31
N GLY A 193 -13.89 -0.76 -16.60
CA GLY A 193 -14.67 -1.98 -16.74
C GLY A 193 -15.23 -2.14 -18.16
N ASP A 194 -15.75 -1.09 -18.76
CA ASP A 194 -16.26 -1.11 -20.13
C ASP A 194 -15.14 -1.34 -21.16
N LEU A 195 -13.99 -0.68 -21.01
CA LEU A 195 -12.83 -0.90 -21.87
C LEU A 195 -12.31 -2.34 -21.77
N ALA A 196 -12.24 -2.91 -20.57
CA ALA A 196 -11.84 -4.30 -20.38
C ALA A 196 -12.81 -5.29 -21.06
N ARG A 197 -14.12 -5.04 -20.96
CA ARG A 197 -15.15 -5.84 -21.66
C ARG A 197 -15.04 -5.76 -23.17
N LEU A 198 -14.85 -4.55 -23.70
CA LEU A 198 -14.66 -4.33 -25.14
C LEU A 198 -13.39 -5.02 -25.66
N SER A 199 -12.30 -4.98 -24.88
CA SER A 199 -11.06 -5.69 -25.22
C SER A 199 -11.24 -7.21 -25.21
N ALA A 200 -12.00 -7.75 -24.25
CA ALA A 200 -12.27 -9.19 -24.14
C ALA A 200 -13.24 -9.71 -25.22
N ALA A 201 -14.13 -8.84 -25.72
CA ALA A 201 -15.10 -9.19 -26.77
C ALA A 201 -14.52 -9.17 -28.19
N ARG A 202 -13.28 -8.71 -28.39
CA ARG A 202 -12.62 -8.75 -29.70
C ARG A 202 -12.33 -10.21 -30.05
N PRO A 203 -12.90 -10.77 -31.14
CA PRO A 203 -12.57 -12.13 -31.56
C PRO A 203 -11.06 -12.20 -31.86
N PRO A 204 -10.41 -13.34 -31.61
CA PRO A 204 -9.02 -13.51 -32.04
C PRO A 204 -9.00 -13.34 -33.56
N ASP A 205 -8.33 -12.31 -34.04
CA ASP A 205 -8.23 -12.02 -35.47
C ASP A 205 -7.75 -13.29 -36.18
N ALA A 206 -8.60 -13.78 -37.10
CA ALA A 206 -8.26 -14.84 -38.04
C ALA A 206 -7.08 -14.32 -38.88
N ASN A 207 -5.88 -14.81 -38.55
CA ASN A 207 -4.69 -14.54 -39.35
C ASN A 207 -4.81 -15.35 -40.66
N PRO A 208 -4.63 -14.75 -41.85
CA PRO A 208 -4.65 -15.48 -43.12
C PRO A 208 -3.46 -16.44 -43.26
#